data_AF-A0A3R9WLS2-F1
#
_entry.id   AF-A0A3R9WLS2-F1
#
_cell.length_a   1.000
_cell.length_b   1.000
_cell.length_c   1.000
_cell.angle_alpha   90.00
_cell.angle_beta   90.00
_cell.angle_gamma   90.00
#
_symmetry.space_group_name_H-M   'P 1'
#
loop_
_entity.id
_entity.type
_entity.pdbx_description
1 polymer ?
#
loop_
_entity_poly.entity_id
_entity_poly.type
_entity_poly.pdbx_seq_one_letter_code
_entity_poly.pdbx_strand_id
1 'polypeptide(L)'
;CGGGAWIGRAALDAALRAHDGRPGGSAALLAHVVGRFGPVGGLPAAFQLRPDRAGLLASLVPVVAAARAEGDPVAAGILRRAAEEMADTAAAAATGLDAPAFALTGGLFQVEGMRSDVGELIAARLPGAELRPADGDPLLGALRLAAGAARGEMPWPVGAPLLRLVGRPPASVPVSPFA
;
A
#
# COMPACT_ATOMS: atom_id res chain seq x y z
N CYS A 1 4.85 -0.74 -8.67
CA CYS A 1 3.41 -0.36 -8.77
C CYS A 1 2.64 -1.16 -7.72
N GLY A 2 1.37 -1.53 -7.89
CA GLY A 2 0.73 -2.58 -7.06
C GLY A 2 0.03 -2.16 -5.75
N GLY A 3 0.16 -0.91 -5.29
CA GLY A 3 -0.60 -0.43 -4.12
C GLY A 3 -2.11 -0.26 -4.37
N GLY A 4 -2.90 -0.06 -3.31
CA GLY A 4 -4.36 0.02 -3.41
C GLY A 4 -4.89 1.09 -4.37
N ALA A 5 -4.24 2.27 -4.42
CA ALA A 5 -4.63 3.31 -5.38
C ALA A 5 -4.38 2.91 -6.85
N TRP A 6 -3.34 2.11 -7.10
CA TRP A 6 -3.07 1.55 -8.43
C TRP A 6 -4.14 0.52 -8.80
N ILE A 7 -4.50 -0.37 -7.87
CA ILE A 7 -5.57 -1.38 -8.06
C ILE A 7 -6.89 -0.68 -8.38
N GLY A 8 -7.26 0.33 -7.59
CA GLY A 8 -8.49 1.10 -7.82
C GLY A 8 -8.52 1.82 -9.16
N ARG A 9 -7.39 2.39 -9.59
CA ARG A 9 -7.29 2.98 -10.93
C ARG A 9 -7.49 1.93 -12.03
N ALA A 10 -6.83 0.78 -11.91
CA ALA A 10 -6.98 -0.31 -12.88
C ALA A 10 -8.43 -0.81 -12.95
N ALA A 11 -9.13 -0.87 -11.81
CA ALA A 11 -10.54 -1.23 -11.74
C ALA A 11 -11.44 -0.18 -12.43
N LEU A 12 -11.17 1.10 -12.21
CA LEU A 12 -11.86 2.19 -12.88
C LEU A 12 -11.64 2.13 -14.40
N ASP A 13 -10.41 1.90 -14.85
CA ASP A 13 -10.10 1.74 -16.28
C ASP A 13 -10.85 0.55 -16.89
N ALA A 14 -10.97 -0.57 -16.17
CA ALA A 14 -11.73 -1.74 -16.60
C ALA A 14 -13.25 -1.47 -16.65
N ALA A 15 -13.79 -0.74 -15.69
CA ALA A 15 -15.18 -0.30 -15.71
C ALA A 15 -15.49 0.57 -16.93
N LEU A 16 -14.63 1.56 -17.21
CA LEU A 16 -14.78 2.45 -18.36
C LEU A 16 -14.67 1.68 -19.69
N ARG A 17 -13.75 0.72 -19.80
CA ARG A 17 -13.68 -0.16 -20.97
C ARG A 17 -14.96 -0.96 -21.18
N ALA A 18 -15.59 -1.47 -20.12
CA ALA A 18 -16.87 -2.17 -20.23
C ALA A 18 -17.98 -1.23 -20.72
N HIS A 19 -18.01 0.01 -20.21
CA HIS A 19 -18.97 1.02 -20.66
C HIS A 19 -18.81 1.34 -22.16
N ASP A 20 -17.57 1.47 -22.62
CA ASP A 20 -17.25 1.76 -24.02
C ASP A 20 -17.38 0.53 -24.96
N GLY A 21 -17.70 -0.66 -24.44
CA GLY A 21 -17.72 -1.91 -25.21
C GLY A 21 -16.33 -2.39 -25.66
N ARG A 22 -15.27 -1.97 -24.97
CA ARG A 22 -13.87 -2.27 -25.32
C ARG A 22 -13.37 -3.56 -24.65
N PRO A 23 -12.43 -4.29 -25.29
CA PRO A 23 -11.80 -5.46 -24.69
C PRO A 23 -11.12 -5.16 -23.35
N GLY A 24 -11.11 -6.16 -22.45
CA GLY A 24 -10.55 -6.03 -21.10
C GLY A 24 -11.41 -5.19 -20.15
N GLY A 25 -12.70 -5.02 -20.48
CA GLY A 25 -13.69 -4.43 -19.59
C GLY A 25 -14.28 -5.44 -18.61
N SER A 26 -14.76 -4.96 -17.46
CA SER A 26 -15.53 -5.75 -16.49
C SER A 26 -16.88 -5.10 -16.23
N ALA A 27 -17.95 -5.84 -16.50
CA ALA A 27 -19.32 -5.43 -16.21
C ALA A 27 -19.60 -5.38 -14.70
N ALA A 28 -19.02 -6.29 -13.92
CA ALA A 28 -19.14 -6.29 -12.46
C ALA A 28 -18.50 -5.03 -11.85
N LEU A 29 -17.25 -4.72 -12.25
CA LEU A 29 -16.57 -3.50 -11.80
C LEU A 29 -17.31 -2.24 -12.26
N LEU A 30 -17.87 -2.22 -13.48
CA LEU A 30 -18.71 -1.13 -13.96
C LEU A 30 -19.95 -0.92 -13.07
N ALA A 31 -20.70 -1.98 -12.78
CA ALA A 31 -21.88 -1.91 -11.92
C ALA A 31 -21.53 -1.34 -10.53
N HIS A 32 -20.43 -1.79 -9.93
CA HIS A 32 -19.98 -1.27 -8.64
C HIS A 32 -19.53 0.20 -8.68
N VAL A 33 -18.76 0.58 -9.72
CA VAL A 33 -18.31 1.96 -9.89
C VAL A 33 -19.50 2.90 -10.06
N VAL A 34 -20.48 2.51 -10.89
CA VAL A 34 -21.70 3.29 -11.10
C VAL A 34 -22.54 3.37 -9.83
N GLY A 35 -22.70 2.26 -9.11
CA GLY A 35 -23.44 2.24 -7.85
C GLY A 35 -22.83 3.12 -6.76
N ARG A 36 -21.50 3.27 -6.75
CA ARG A 36 -20.79 4.04 -5.72
C ARG A 36 -20.55 5.51 -6.06
N PHE A 37 -20.22 5.80 -7.31
CA PHE A 37 -19.78 7.14 -7.75
C PHE A 37 -20.76 7.81 -8.70
N GLY A 38 -21.87 7.14 -9.04
CA GLY A 38 -22.85 7.64 -9.98
C GLY A 38 -22.49 7.35 -11.43
N PRO A 39 -23.24 7.94 -12.39
CA PRO A 39 -23.10 7.61 -13.81
C PRO A 39 -21.70 7.91 -14.35
N VAL A 40 -21.29 7.13 -15.35
CA VAL A 40 -19.93 7.15 -15.92
C VAL A 40 -19.49 8.56 -16.37
N GLY A 41 -20.40 9.33 -16.97
CA GLY A 41 -20.13 10.70 -17.41
C GLY A 41 -19.68 11.66 -16.30
N GLY A 42 -19.98 11.36 -15.03
CA GLY A 42 -19.56 12.16 -13.87
C GLY A 42 -18.23 11.73 -13.24
N LEU A 43 -17.66 10.59 -13.64
CA LEU A 43 -16.47 10.02 -13.00
C LEU A 43 -15.21 10.90 -13.12
N PRO A 44 -14.92 11.60 -14.25
CA PRO A 44 -13.77 12.49 -14.31
C PRO A 44 -13.81 13.57 -13.21
N ALA A 45 -14.97 14.18 -13.00
CA ALA A 45 -15.17 15.18 -11.95
C ALA A 45 -15.02 14.59 -10.54
N ALA A 46 -15.46 13.34 -10.33
CA ALA A 46 -15.35 12.65 -9.04
C ALA A 46 -13.90 12.35 -8.61
N PHE A 47 -12.97 12.18 -9.57
CA PHE A 47 -11.61 11.71 -9.28
C PHE A 47 -10.48 12.71 -9.59
N GLN A 48 -10.63 13.65 -10.54
CA GLN A 48 -9.50 14.48 -10.98
C GLN A 48 -9.14 15.65 -10.04
N LEU A 49 -10.10 16.20 -9.31
CA LEU A 49 -9.92 17.46 -8.55
C LEU A 49 -9.73 17.25 -7.04
N ARG A 50 -9.49 16.01 -6.60
CA ARG A 50 -9.52 15.67 -5.18
C ARG A 50 -8.13 15.43 -4.56
N PRO A 51 -7.80 16.10 -3.44
CA PRO A 51 -6.54 15.87 -2.73
C PRO A 51 -6.44 14.46 -2.12
N ASP A 52 -7.57 13.80 -1.85
CA ASP A 52 -7.64 12.44 -1.29
C ASP A 52 -7.85 11.33 -2.35
N ARG A 53 -7.58 11.64 -3.62
CA ARG A 53 -7.78 10.72 -4.76
C ARG A 53 -7.17 9.33 -4.53
N ALA A 54 -5.98 9.26 -3.93
CA ALA A 54 -5.32 7.98 -3.65
C ALA A 54 -6.15 7.10 -2.70
N GLY A 55 -6.73 7.69 -1.66
CA GLY A 55 -7.61 6.99 -0.72
C GLY A 55 -8.91 6.53 -1.37
N LEU A 56 -9.52 7.38 -2.20
CA LEU A 56 -10.74 7.01 -2.95
C LEU A 56 -10.50 5.86 -3.91
N LEU A 57 -9.40 5.89 -4.68
CA LEU A 57 -9.03 4.78 -5.53
C LEU A 57 -8.76 3.53 -4.70
N ALA A 58 -7.99 3.64 -3.61
CA ALA A 58 -7.75 2.50 -2.73
C ALA A 58 -9.04 1.92 -2.13
N SER A 59 -10.08 2.73 -1.94
CA SER A 59 -11.39 2.28 -1.46
C SER A 59 -12.14 1.34 -2.42
N LEU A 60 -11.69 1.21 -3.67
CA LEU A 60 -12.17 0.23 -4.64
C LEU A 60 -11.55 -1.16 -4.47
N VAL A 61 -10.47 -1.31 -3.70
CA VAL A 61 -9.82 -2.62 -3.51
C VAL A 61 -10.80 -3.71 -3.04
N PRO A 62 -11.69 -3.49 -2.05
CA PRO A 62 -12.66 -4.51 -1.63
C PRO A 62 -13.63 -4.91 -2.75
N VAL A 63 -13.96 -3.98 -3.65
CA VAL A 63 -14.80 -4.25 -4.83
C VAL A 63 -14.10 -5.18 -5.81
N VAL A 64 -12.81 -4.95 -6.07
CA VAL A 64 -12.01 -5.82 -6.94
C VAL A 64 -11.86 -7.22 -6.32
N ALA A 65 -11.69 -7.29 -5.00
CA ALA A 65 -11.63 -8.56 -4.28
C ALA A 65 -12.94 -9.36 -4.41
N ALA A 66 -14.08 -8.69 -4.23
CA ALA A 66 -15.41 -9.30 -4.38
C ALA A 66 -15.63 -9.79 -5.81
N ALA A 67 -15.36 -8.96 -6.82
CA ALA A 67 -15.49 -9.36 -8.22
C ALA A 67 -14.60 -10.56 -8.57
N ARG A 68 -13.36 -10.62 -8.03
CA ARG A 68 -12.51 -11.82 -8.19
C ARG A 68 -13.15 -13.05 -7.55
N ALA A 69 -13.70 -12.93 -6.34
CA ALA A 69 -14.36 -14.04 -5.64
C ALA A 69 -15.60 -14.54 -6.41
N GLU A 70 -16.28 -13.67 -7.14
CA GLU A 70 -17.38 -13.98 -8.04
C GLU A 70 -16.92 -14.54 -9.41
N GLY A 71 -15.60 -14.69 -9.62
CA GLY A 71 -15.02 -15.30 -10.82
C GLY A 71 -14.71 -14.32 -11.95
N ASP A 72 -14.72 -13.01 -11.71
CA ASP A 72 -14.34 -12.01 -12.72
C ASP A 72 -12.85 -12.13 -13.08
N PRO A 73 -12.51 -12.50 -14.34
CA PRO A 73 -11.13 -12.72 -14.76
C PRO A 73 -10.32 -11.41 -14.85
N VAL A 74 -10.97 -10.28 -15.10
CA VAL A 74 -10.30 -8.97 -15.14
C VAL A 74 -9.91 -8.55 -13.74
N ALA A 75 -10.82 -8.71 -12.77
CA ALA A 75 -10.52 -8.44 -11.36
C ALA A 75 -9.40 -9.35 -10.83
N ALA A 76 -9.44 -10.65 -11.15
CA ALA A 76 -8.37 -11.59 -10.84
C ALA A 76 -7.02 -11.14 -11.42
N GLY A 77 -7.00 -10.75 -12.70
CA GLY A 77 -5.79 -10.27 -13.38
C GLY A 77 -5.22 -8.98 -12.79
N ILE A 78 -6.08 -8.06 -12.32
CA ILE A 78 -5.64 -6.83 -11.64
C ILE A 78 -4.90 -7.17 -10.33
N LEU A 79 -5.49 -8.05 -9.50
CA LEU A 79 -4.89 -8.44 -8.21
C LEU A 79 -3.62 -9.24 -8.42
N ARG A 80 -3.58 -10.15 -9.40
CA ARG A 80 -2.38 -10.90 -9.77
C ARG A 80 -1.23 -9.98 -10.20
N ARG A 81 -1.50 -9.00 -11.06
CA ARG A 81 -0.50 -8.00 -11.47
C ARG A 81 -0.02 -7.14 -10.31
N ALA A 82 -0.90 -6.81 -9.37
CA ALA A 82 -0.48 -6.10 -8.15
C ALA A 82 0.47 -6.95 -7.31
N ALA A 83 0.20 -8.24 -7.18
CA ALA A 83 1.05 -9.17 -6.44
C ALA A 83 2.42 -9.36 -7.11
N GLU A 84 2.46 -9.46 -8.44
CA GLU A 84 3.71 -9.48 -9.24
C GLU A 84 4.55 -8.24 -8.96
N GLU A 85 3.97 -7.05 -9.03
CA GLU A 85 4.68 -5.79 -8.76
C GLU A 85 5.27 -5.72 -7.33
N MET A 86 4.55 -6.26 -6.34
CA MET A 86 5.05 -6.33 -4.96
C MET A 86 6.21 -7.30 -4.83
N ALA A 87 6.10 -8.49 -5.43
CA ALA A 87 7.17 -9.47 -5.38
C ALA A 87 8.41 -9.02 -6.18
N ASP A 88 8.25 -8.21 -7.23
CA ASP A 88 9.38 -7.65 -8.00
C ASP A 88 10.09 -6.58 -7.18
N THR A 89 9.32 -5.77 -6.46
CA THR A 89 9.85 -4.80 -5.48
C THR A 89 10.61 -5.51 -4.36
N ALA A 90 10.07 -6.62 -3.85
CA ALA A 90 10.74 -7.43 -2.82
C ALA A 90 12.06 -8.03 -3.33
N ALA A 91 12.07 -8.58 -4.55
CA ALA A 91 13.28 -9.12 -5.17
C ALA A 91 14.36 -8.06 -5.39
N ALA A 92 13.96 -6.88 -5.89
CA ALA A 92 14.88 -5.76 -6.03
C ALA A 92 15.49 -5.36 -4.68
N ALA A 93 14.66 -5.26 -3.63
CA ALA A 93 15.10 -4.89 -2.28
C ALA A 93 16.00 -5.94 -1.60
N ALA A 94 15.89 -7.21 -1.96
CA ALA A 94 16.71 -8.30 -1.42
C ALA A 94 18.08 -8.45 -2.08
N THR A 95 18.41 -7.63 -3.09
CA THR A 95 19.69 -7.73 -3.80
C THR A 95 20.86 -7.60 -2.82
N GLY A 96 21.72 -8.63 -2.77
CA GLY A 96 22.89 -8.68 -1.89
C GLY A 96 22.63 -9.18 -0.46
N LEU A 97 21.42 -9.69 -0.18
CA LEU A 97 21.08 -10.34 1.10
C LEU A 97 21.09 -11.87 0.94
N ASP A 98 21.76 -12.57 1.86
CA ASP A 98 21.87 -14.04 1.82
C ASP A 98 20.58 -14.77 2.23
N ALA A 99 19.82 -14.20 3.17
CA ALA A 99 18.57 -14.78 3.68
C ALA A 99 17.56 -13.66 4.02
N PRO A 100 16.93 -13.04 3.01
CA PRO A 100 16.03 -11.92 3.23
C PRO A 100 14.75 -12.37 3.95
N ALA A 101 14.36 -11.65 5.00
CA ALA A 101 13.10 -11.83 5.68
C ALA A 101 12.14 -10.68 5.35
N PHE A 102 10.89 -11.00 5.04
CA PHE A 102 9.85 -10.02 4.69
C PHE A 102 8.65 -10.15 5.62
N ALA A 103 8.10 -9.01 6.02
CA ALA A 103 6.79 -8.94 6.65
C ALA A 103 5.81 -8.19 5.73
N LEU A 104 4.72 -8.86 5.36
CA LEU A 104 3.65 -8.24 4.56
C LEU A 104 2.76 -7.39 5.48
N THR A 105 2.76 -6.07 5.30
CA THR A 105 2.08 -5.10 6.16
C THR A 105 1.13 -4.18 5.39
N GLY A 106 0.08 -3.69 6.07
CA GLY A 106 -0.93 -2.81 5.50
C GLY A 106 -2.25 -3.51 5.15
N GLY A 107 -3.31 -2.71 5.00
CA GLY A 107 -4.69 -3.19 4.84
C GLY A 107 -4.94 -4.02 3.58
N LEU A 108 -4.12 -3.88 2.55
CA LEU A 108 -4.24 -4.67 1.32
C LEU A 108 -4.04 -6.18 1.56
N PHE A 109 -3.23 -6.54 2.56
CA PHE A 109 -3.03 -7.94 2.94
C PHE A 109 -4.14 -8.51 3.84
N GLN A 110 -5.20 -7.73 4.08
CA GLN A 110 -6.47 -8.23 4.63
C GLN A 110 -7.45 -8.66 3.54
N VAL A 111 -7.13 -8.38 2.27
CA VAL A 111 -7.85 -8.94 1.13
C VAL A 111 -7.56 -10.43 1.04
N GLU A 112 -8.61 -11.23 0.98
CA GLU A 112 -8.53 -12.68 0.86
C GLU A 112 -7.60 -13.08 -0.29
N GLY A 113 -6.75 -14.09 -0.10
CA GLY A 113 -5.82 -14.59 -1.10
C GLY A 113 -4.61 -13.70 -1.41
N MET A 114 -4.66 -12.38 -1.20
CA MET A 114 -3.56 -11.46 -1.54
C MET A 114 -2.24 -11.82 -0.84
N ARG A 115 -2.29 -12.24 0.43
CA ARG A 115 -1.11 -12.74 1.15
C ARG A 115 -0.50 -13.98 0.51
N SER A 116 -1.34 -14.94 0.10
CA SER A 116 -0.89 -16.17 -0.56
C SER A 116 -0.29 -15.84 -1.93
N ASP A 117 -1.01 -15.06 -2.74
CA ASP A 117 -0.59 -14.66 -4.08
C ASP A 117 0.81 -14.00 -4.07
N VAL A 118 1.01 -13.04 -3.16
CA VAL A 118 2.31 -12.37 -3.01
C VAL A 118 3.37 -13.32 -2.46
N GLY A 119 3.01 -14.15 -1.49
CA GLY A 119 3.96 -15.06 -0.86
C GLY A 119 4.49 -16.14 -1.81
N GLU A 120 3.61 -16.71 -2.64
CA GLU A 120 3.99 -17.65 -3.69
C GLU A 120 4.95 -17.02 -4.71
N LEU A 121 4.69 -15.79 -5.12
CA LEU A 121 5.55 -15.06 -6.06
C LEU A 121 6.91 -14.71 -5.45
N ILE A 122 6.95 -14.32 -4.16
CA ILE A 122 8.20 -14.08 -3.44
C ILE A 122 9.00 -15.37 -3.36
N ALA A 123 8.38 -16.49 -2.94
CA ALA A 123 9.05 -17.77 -2.83
C ALA A 123 9.61 -18.26 -4.18
N ALA A 124 8.87 -18.02 -5.27
CA ALA A 124 9.32 -18.38 -6.63
C ALA A 124 10.51 -17.52 -7.10
N ARG A 125 10.55 -16.23 -6.76
CA ARG A 125 11.58 -15.28 -7.22
C ARG A 125 12.82 -15.25 -6.33
N LEU A 126 12.67 -15.54 -5.05
CA LEU A 126 13.72 -15.51 -4.04
C LEU A 126 13.75 -16.83 -3.26
N PRO A 127 14.32 -17.91 -3.85
CA PRO A 127 14.52 -19.16 -3.12
C PRO A 127 15.39 -18.90 -1.87
N GLY A 128 14.83 -19.08 -0.68
CA GLY A 128 15.48 -18.80 0.60
C GLY A 128 14.97 -17.55 1.34
N ALA A 129 14.08 -16.77 0.73
CA ALA A 129 13.36 -15.72 1.44
C ALA A 129 12.38 -16.30 2.46
N GLU A 130 12.28 -15.66 3.63
CA GLU A 130 11.33 -16.04 4.68
C GLU A 130 10.23 -15.00 4.82
N LEU A 131 8.96 -15.44 4.80
CA LEU A 131 7.84 -14.59 5.18
C LEU A 131 7.58 -14.72 6.67
N ARG A 132 7.70 -13.62 7.40
CA ARG A 132 7.44 -13.55 8.84
C ARG A 132 6.21 -12.68 9.13
N PRO A 133 5.48 -12.96 10.22
CA PRO A 133 4.57 -11.99 10.79
C PRO A 133 5.30 -10.68 11.12
N ALA A 134 4.60 -9.56 11.07
CA ALA A 134 5.14 -8.32 11.61
C ALA A 134 5.26 -8.42 13.13
N ASP A 135 6.37 -7.95 13.70
CA ASP A 135 6.62 -7.92 15.15
C ASP A 135 5.63 -7.04 15.94
N GLY A 136 4.83 -6.24 15.23
CA GLY A 136 3.79 -5.39 15.78
C GLY A 136 3.30 -4.37 14.77
N ASP A 137 2.53 -3.40 15.26
CA ASP A 137 2.04 -2.30 14.44
C ASP A 137 3.12 -1.23 14.18
N PRO A 138 2.89 -0.31 13.22
CA PRO A 138 3.83 0.77 12.95
C PRO A 138 4.08 1.72 14.13
N LEU A 139 3.11 1.87 15.05
CA LEU A 139 3.28 2.74 16.23
C LEU A 139 4.28 2.14 17.22
N LEU A 140 4.23 0.83 17.45
CA LEU A 140 5.24 0.12 18.23
C LEU A 140 6.63 0.29 17.62
N GLY A 141 6.73 0.19 16.29
CA GLY A 141 7.97 0.47 15.56
C GLY A 141 8.48 1.89 15.81
N ALA A 142 7.61 2.89 15.69
CA ALA A 142 7.97 4.29 15.93
C ALA A 142 8.44 4.54 17.38
N LEU A 143 7.80 3.91 18.37
CA LEU A 143 8.21 4.01 19.78
C LEU A 143 9.58 3.37 20.02
N ARG A 144 9.85 2.20 19.44
CA ARG A 144 11.16 1.53 19.53
C ARG A 144 12.27 2.39 18.91
N LEU A 145 12.00 2.98 17.75
CA LEU A 145 12.92 3.90 17.08
C LEU A 145 13.21 5.15 17.93
N ALA A 146 12.17 5.77 18.50
CA ALA A 146 12.33 6.94 19.36
C ALA A 146 13.15 6.62 20.63
N ALA A 147 12.87 5.49 21.27
CA ALA A 147 13.58 5.06 22.47
C ALA A 147 15.05 4.72 22.18
N GLY A 148 15.34 4.00 21.09
CA GLY A 148 16.71 3.71 20.66
C GLY A 148 17.49 4.98 20.33
N ALA A 149 16.86 5.95 19.66
CA ALA A 149 17.50 7.23 19.37
C ALA A 149 17.76 8.06 20.62
N ALA A 150 16.84 8.05 21.59
CA ALA A 150 17.04 8.74 22.88
C ALA A 150 18.17 8.13 23.73
N ARG A 151 18.42 6.82 23.58
CA ARG A 151 19.50 6.11 24.27
C ARG A 151 20.82 6.06 23.49
N GLY A 152 20.84 6.53 22.24
CA GLY A 152 22.03 6.41 21.38
C GLY A 152 22.32 4.97 20.92
N GLU A 153 21.29 4.11 20.91
CA GLU A 153 21.39 2.67 20.64
C GLU A 153 20.97 2.31 19.19
N MET A 154 20.96 3.28 18.28
CA MET A 154 20.52 3.05 16.91
C MET A 154 21.54 2.17 16.16
N PRO A 155 21.11 1.06 15.53
CA PRO A 155 22.01 0.18 14.81
C PRO A 155 22.44 0.75 13.44
N TRP A 156 21.98 1.96 13.10
CA TRP A 156 22.36 2.70 11.91
C TRP A 156 22.61 4.18 12.23
N PRO A 157 23.32 4.91 11.35
CA PRO A 157 23.60 6.33 11.54
C PRO A 157 22.33 7.16 11.71
N VAL A 158 22.31 8.02 12.73
CA VAL A 158 21.25 9.01 12.92
C VAL A 158 21.60 10.27 12.12
N GLY A 159 20.87 10.50 11.03
CA GLY A 159 21.06 11.65 10.16
C GLY A 159 20.07 11.66 9.00
N ALA A 160 19.97 12.80 8.30
CA ALA A 160 19.18 12.90 7.09
C ALA A 160 19.75 11.99 5.99
N PRO A 161 18.91 11.31 5.18
CA PRO A 161 17.45 11.37 5.15
C PRO A 161 16.74 10.37 6.08
N LEU A 162 17.49 9.50 6.78
CA LEU A 162 16.94 8.32 7.47
C LEU A 162 16.20 8.67 8.77
N LEU A 163 16.75 9.58 9.57
CA LEU A 163 16.15 9.99 10.84
C LEU A 163 16.54 11.42 11.17
N ARG A 164 15.54 12.28 11.37
CA ARG A 164 15.74 13.64 11.89
C ARG A 164 15.27 13.71 13.34
N LEU A 165 16.20 13.95 14.24
CA LEU A 165 15.88 14.26 15.63
C LEU A 165 15.46 15.72 15.73
N VAL A 166 14.23 15.94 16.20
CA VAL A 166 13.73 17.27 16.53
C VAL A 166 13.82 17.39 18.05
N GLY A 167 14.83 18.11 18.53
CA GLY A 167 14.96 18.41 19.96
C GLY A 167 13.76 19.22 20.44
N ARG A 168 13.32 18.98 21.69
CA ARG A 168 12.42 19.92 22.36
C ARG A 168 13.15 21.27 22.43
N PRO A 169 12.55 22.40 22.03
CA PRO A 169 13.17 23.70 22.27
C PRO A 169 13.47 23.81 23.76
N PRO A 170 14.63 24.38 24.15
CA PRO A 170 14.95 24.55 25.57
C PRO A 170 13.78 25.24 26.25
N ALA A 171 13.39 24.77 27.43
CA ALA A 171 12.40 25.46 28.24
C ALA A 171 12.89 26.90 28.39
N SER A 172 12.08 27.88 27.95
CA SER A 172 12.39 29.29 28.12
C SER A 172 12.66 29.52 29.61
N VAL A 173 13.88 29.95 29.93
CA VAL A 173 14.23 30.38 31.28
C VAL A 173 13.26 31.51 31.63
N PRO A 174 12.51 31.45 32.75
CA PRO A 174 11.68 32.56 33.16
C PRO A 174 12.61 33.76 33.40
N VAL A 175 12.45 34.80 32.59
CA VAL A 175 13.09 36.10 32.82
C VAL A 175 12.52 36.62 34.14
N SER A 176 13.36 36.68 35.18
CA SER A 176 13.00 37.29 36.46
C SER A 176 12.64 38.76 36.22
N PRO A 177 11.44 39.24 36.61
CA PRO A 177 11.00 40.61 36.32
C PRO A 177 11.54 41.67 37.28
N PHE A 178 12.63 41.42 38.01
CA PHE A 178 13.21 42.43 38.91
C PHE A 178 14.74 42.45 38.85
N ALA A 179 15.25 43.52 38.24
CA ALA A 179 16.58 44.10 38.45
C ALA A 179 16.37 45.55 38.89
#